data_AF-A0A9E2F7P9-F1
#
_entry.id   AF-A0A9E2F7P9-F1
#
_cell.length_a   1.000
_cell.length_b   1.000
_cell.length_c   1.000
_cell.angle_alpha   90.00
_cell.angle_beta   90.00
_cell.angle_gamma   90.00
#
_symmetry.space_group_name_H-M   'P 1'
#
loop_
_entity.id
_entity.type
_entity.pdbx_description
1 polymer ?
#
loop_
_entity_poly.entity_id
_entity_poly.type
_entity_poly.pdbx_seq_one_letter_code
_entity_poly.pdbx_strand_id
1 'polypeptide(L)'
;MNEIKEMSEWIIENLGPNVPLHFSRFHPTYQLAHLPRTPIITLEQAHRTAREAGINFVTIGNVPGHRYNSTYCPDTGERLIHRTHFSVIYNKIVDGKSPFSGKPVPGIW
;
A
#
# COMPACT_ATOMS: atom_id res chain seq x y z
N MET A 1 5.21 5.45 15.09
CA MET A 1 3.91 4.94 14.59
C MET A 1 2.79 5.94 14.79
N ASN A 2 2.78 6.75 15.85
CA ASN A 2 1.79 7.83 16.03
C ASN A 2 1.69 8.75 14.80
N GLU A 3 2.81 9.22 14.26
CA GLU A 3 2.83 10.06 13.05
C GLU A 3 2.14 9.39 11.85
N ILE A 4 2.29 8.06 11.69
CA ILE A 4 1.61 7.32 10.61
C ILE A 4 0.10 7.25 10.85
N LYS A 5 -0.31 7.06 12.11
CA LYS A 5 -1.72 7.07 12.49
C LYS A 5 -2.34 8.45 12.23
N GLU A 6 -1.73 9.51 12.75
CA GLU A 6 -2.17 10.90 12.58
C GLU A 6 -2.26 11.30 11.10
N MET A 7 -1.23 10.96 10.31
CA MET A 7 -1.25 11.16 8.86
C MET A 7 -2.41 10.39 8.19
N SER A 8 -2.65 9.14 8.61
CA SER A 8 -3.72 8.31 8.03
C SER A 8 -5.11 8.85 8.37
N GLU A 9 -5.33 9.27 9.62
CA GLU A 9 -6.57 9.92 10.07
C GLU A 9 -6.83 11.20 9.28
N TRP A 10 -5.80 12.04 9.12
CA TRP A 10 -5.91 13.25 8.31
C TRP A 10 -6.26 12.96 6.84
N ILE A 11 -5.63 11.95 6.21
CA ILE A 11 -5.96 11.54 4.83
C ILE A 11 -7.41 11.09 4.73
N ILE A 12 -7.90 10.31 5.69
CA ILE A 12 -9.28 9.82 5.68
C ILE A 12 -10.26 10.97 5.80
N GLU A 13 -10.03 11.88 6.74
CA GLU A 13 -10.90 13.04 6.99
C GLU A 13 -10.97 13.99 5.79
N ASN A 14 -9.85 14.22 5.10
CA ASN A 14 -9.73 15.27 4.09
C ASN A 14 -9.83 14.76 2.65
N LEU A 15 -9.41 13.52 2.38
CA LEU A 15 -9.33 12.95 1.04
C LEU A 15 -10.16 11.67 0.87
N GLY A 16 -10.51 11.00 1.98
CA GLY A 16 -11.29 9.77 2.02
C GLY A 16 -10.44 8.49 2.09
N PRO A 17 -11.02 7.38 2.58
CA PRO A 17 -10.30 6.14 2.87
C PRO A 17 -9.80 5.39 1.62
N ASN A 18 -10.27 5.82 0.44
CA ASN A 18 -9.98 5.20 -0.85
C ASN A 18 -8.76 5.78 -1.55
N VAL A 19 -8.18 6.86 -1.04
CA VAL A 19 -6.92 7.40 -1.56
C VAL A 19 -5.79 6.43 -1.20
N PRO A 20 -5.02 5.93 -2.18
CA PRO A 20 -3.99 4.95 -1.92
C PRO A 20 -2.80 5.58 -1.20
N LEU A 21 -2.27 4.87 -0.21
CA LEU A 21 -1.06 5.25 0.52
C LEU A 21 0.10 4.32 0.12
N HIS A 22 1.24 4.90 -0.21
CA HIS A 22 2.42 4.17 -0.64
C HIS A 22 3.63 4.48 0.26
N PHE A 23 4.11 3.47 0.98
CA PHE A 23 5.35 3.55 1.75
C PHE A 23 6.53 3.08 0.90
N SER A 24 7.39 4.02 0.52
CA SER A 24 8.62 3.70 -0.19
C SER A 24 9.76 3.42 0.79
N ARG A 25 10.44 2.27 0.65
CA ARG A 25 11.61 1.96 1.47
C ARG A 25 12.74 2.94 1.15
N PHE A 26 13.31 3.54 2.19
CA PHE A 26 14.55 4.31 2.04
C PHE A 26 15.74 3.38 1.80
N HIS A 27 16.55 3.72 0.80
CA HIS A 27 17.83 3.08 0.50
C HIS A 27 18.95 4.11 0.67
N PRO A 28 20.02 3.78 1.41
CA PRO A 28 21.13 4.70 1.62
C PRO A 28 21.94 4.83 0.34
N THR A 29 21.80 5.98 -0.31
CA THR A 29 22.48 6.34 -1.56
C THR A 29 22.86 7.81 -1.54
N TYR A 30 23.84 8.19 -2.36
CA TYR A 30 24.30 9.58 -2.50
C TYR A 30 24.71 10.20 -1.15
N GLN A 31 24.18 11.38 -0.80
CA GLN A 31 24.56 12.13 0.42
C GLN A 31 24.13 11.46 1.73
N LEU A 32 23.21 10.49 1.69
CA LEU A 32 22.69 9.78 2.87
C LEU A 32 23.19 8.33 2.97
N ALA A 33 24.31 8.01 2.33
CA ALA A 33 24.90 6.67 2.34
C ALA A 33 25.32 6.18 3.74
N HIS A 34 25.48 7.08 4.72
CA HIS A 34 25.87 6.78 6.10
C HIS A 34 24.70 6.34 6.99
N LEU A 35 23.45 6.48 6.54
CA LEU A 35 22.27 6.08 7.29
C LEU A 35 21.90 4.61 7.02
N PRO A 36 21.24 3.91 7.96
CA PRO A 36 20.77 2.57 7.70
C PRO A 36 19.59 2.58 6.71
N ARG A 37 19.49 1.53 5.90
CA ARG A 37 18.27 1.24 5.13
C ARG A 37 17.10 1.03 6.10
N THR A 38 15.90 1.52 5.77
CA THR A 38 14.72 1.26 6.62
C THR A 38 14.50 -0.25 6.77
N PRO A 39 14.36 -0.78 8.00
CA PRO A 39 14.02 -2.18 8.21
C PRO A 39 12.66 -2.52 7.60
N ILE A 40 12.50 -3.75 7.08
CA ILE A 40 11.22 -4.20 6.50
C ILE A 40 10.12 -4.21 7.56
N ILE A 41 10.45 -4.64 8.78
CA ILE A 41 9.49 -4.67 9.90
C ILE A 41 8.91 -3.28 10.20
N THR A 42 9.69 -2.21 10.04
CA THR A 42 9.20 -0.83 10.21
C THR A 42 8.16 -0.47 9.14
N LEU A 43 8.37 -0.89 7.89
CA LEU A 43 7.41 -0.69 6.80
C LEU A 43 6.15 -1.52 7.00
N GLU A 44 6.27 -2.76 7.48
CA GLU A 44 5.12 -3.61 7.80
C GLU A 44 4.30 -3.04 8.96
N GLN A 45 4.95 -2.48 9.98
CA GLN A 45 4.28 -1.74 11.06
C GLN A 45 3.53 -0.52 10.52
N ALA A 46 4.17 0.30 9.67
CA ALA A 46 3.52 1.44 9.04
C ALA A 46 2.32 1.04 8.18
N HIS A 47 2.47 -0.01 7.37
CA HIS A 47 1.36 -0.58 6.59
C HIS A 47 0.20 -1.01 7.49
N ARG A 48 0.48 -1.76 8.56
CA ARG A 48 -0.53 -2.21 9.50
C ARG A 48 -1.24 -1.03 10.16
N THR A 49 -0.50 -0.05 10.69
CA THR A 49 -1.07 1.13 11.34
C THR A 49 -1.98 1.92 10.40
N ALA A 50 -1.59 2.13 9.14
CA ALA A 50 -2.45 2.82 8.17
C ALA A 50 -3.71 2.01 7.81
N ARG A 51 -3.61 0.68 7.69
CA ARG A 51 -4.77 -0.20 7.47
C ARG A 51 -5.72 -0.19 8.66
N GLU A 52 -5.19 -0.25 9.88
CA GLU A 52 -5.96 -0.19 11.13
C GLU A 52 -6.65 1.17 11.31
N ALA A 53 -6.02 2.26 10.85
CA ALA A 53 -6.64 3.59 10.84
C ALA A 53 -7.80 3.72 9.83
N GLY A 54 -7.87 2.84 8.83
CA GLY A 54 -8.98 2.78 7.87
C GLY A 54 -8.63 3.08 6.42
N ILE A 55 -7.34 3.25 6.07
CA ILE A 55 -6.93 3.39 4.66
C ILE A 55 -7.14 2.06 3.94
N ASN A 56 -7.91 2.06 2.85
CA ASN A 56 -8.28 0.84 2.13
C ASN A 56 -7.13 0.21 1.34
N PHE A 57 -6.28 1.05 0.75
CA PHE A 57 -5.22 0.62 -0.16
C PHE A 57 -3.88 1.14 0.32
N VAL A 58 -3.13 0.29 1.02
CA VAL A 58 -1.78 0.59 1.50
C VAL A 58 -0.80 -0.34 0.81
N THR A 59 0.30 0.21 0.28
CA THR A 59 1.34 -0.58 -0.40
C THR A 59 2.73 -0.23 0.09
N ILE A 60 3.66 -1.19 -0.05
CA ILE A 60 5.08 -1.04 0.24
C ILE A 60 5.86 -1.15 -1.07
N GLY A 61 6.64 -0.12 -1.38
CA GLY A 61 7.54 -0.05 -2.53
C GLY A 61 9.00 -0.27 -2.15
N ASN A 62 9.86 -0.35 -3.18
CA ASN A 62 11.31 -0.54 -3.02
C ASN A 62 11.70 -1.76 -2.16
N VAL A 63 10.84 -2.79 -2.16
CA VAL A 63 11.13 -4.12 -1.65
C VAL A 63 10.68 -5.12 -2.71
N PRO A 64 11.51 -5.42 -3.73
CA PRO A 64 11.14 -6.34 -4.80
C PRO A 64 10.64 -7.68 -4.24
N GLY A 65 9.50 -8.16 -4.75
CA GLY A 65 8.88 -9.41 -4.31
C GLY A 65 8.07 -9.34 -3.00
N HIS A 66 8.05 -8.20 -2.31
CA HIS A 66 7.28 -8.08 -1.07
C HIS A 66 5.78 -8.19 -1.30
N ARG A 67 5.07 -8.95 -0.45
CA ARG A 67 3.63 -9.19 -0.61
C ARG A 67 2.80 -7.90 -0.67
N TYR A 68 3.17 -6.87 0.09
CA TYR A 68 2.46 -5.57 0.13
C TYR A 68 2.84 -4.62 -1.02
N ASN A 69 3.62 -5.06 -2.01
CA ASN A 69 3.75 -4.34 -3.28
C ASN A 69 2.50 -4.52 -4.18
N SER A 70 1.73 -5.58 -3.91
CA SER A 70 0.48 -5.91 -4.60
C SER A 70 -0.73 -5.21 -3.99
N THR A 71 -1.81 -5.07 -4.76
CA THR A 71 -3.09 -4.52 -4.28
C THR A 71 -4.02 -5.66 -3.84
N TYR A 72 -4.67 -5.49 -2.70
CA TYR A 72 -5.61 -6.44 -2.13
C TYR A 72 -6.98 -5.80 -1.97
N CYS A 73 -8.03 -6.62 -2.03
CA CYS A 73 -9.40 -6.18 -1.77
C CYS A 73 -9.54 -5.85 -0.28
N PRO A 74 -10.02 -4.65 0.08
CA PRO A 74 -10.16 -4.26 1.49
C PRO A 74 -11.21 -5.09 2.23
N ASP A 75 -12.20 -5.64 1.51
CA ASP A 75 -13.31 -6.41 2.10
C ASP A 75 -12.95 -7.88 2.33
N THR A 76 -12.26 -8.51 1.39
CA THR A 76 -12.00 -9.95 1.41
C THR A 76 -10.55 -10.31 1.70
N GLY A 77 -9.62 -9.36 1.57
CA GLY A 77 -8.18 -9.63 1.65
C GLY A 77 -7.60 -10.34 0.42
N GLU A 78 -8.41 -10.63 -0.59
CA GLU A 78 -7.96 -11.31 -1.82
C GLU A 78 -7.07 -10.42 -2.68
N ARG A 79 -6.04 -11.01 -3.33
CA ARG A 79 -5.12 -10.24 -4.17
C ARG A 79 -5.77 -9.87 -5.51
N LEU A 80 -6.00 -8.58 -5.71
CA LEU A 80 -6.59 -8.03 -6.94
C LEU A 80 -5.54 -7.84 -8.03
N ILE A 81 -4.41 -7.23 -7.68
CA ILE A 81 -3.33 -6.93 -8.63
C ILE A 81 -2.05 -7.47 -8.04
N HIS A 82 -1.42 -8.39 -8.77
CA HIS A 82 -0.11 -8.88 -8.39
C HIS A 82 0.98 -8.06 -9.06
N ARG A 83 1.86 -7.51 -8.23
CA ARG A 83 3.04 -6.76 -8.67
C ARG A 83 4.30 -7.36 -8.10
N THR A 84 5.36 -7.30 -8.92
CA THR A 84 6.74 -7.50 -8.50
C THR A 84 7.54 -6.31 -8.97
N HIS A 85 7.92 -5.45 -8.01
CA HIS A 85 8.63 -4.21 -8.29
C HIS A 85 7.79 -3.29 -9.20
N PHE A 86 8.24 -3.02 -10.43
CA PHE A 86 7.52 -2.19 -11.39
C PHE A 86 6.59 -2.99 -12.32
N SER A 87 6.69 -4.32 -12.32
CA SER A 87 5.92 -5.17 -13.22
C SER A 87 4.58 -5.57 -12.62
N VAL A 88 3.51 -5.42 -13.41
CA VAL A 88 2.20 -6.03 -13.11
C VAL A 88 2.20 -7.44 -13.71
N ILE A 89 2.10 -8.44 -12.85
CA ILE A 89 2.06 -9.85 -13.28
C ILE A 89 0.64 -10.24 -13.71
N TYR A 90 -0.37 -9.79 -12.96
CA TYR A 90 -1.76 -9.91 -13.35
C TYR A 90 -2.63 -8.84 -12.69
N ASN A 91 -3.75 -8.55 -13.32
CA ASN A 91 -4.84 -7.72 -12.79
C ASN A 91 -6.15 -8.52 -12.87
N LYS A 92 -6.84 -8.70 -11.74
CA LYS A 92 -8.13 -9.42 -11.65
C LYS A 92 -9.34 -8.48 -11.63
N ILE A 93 -9.14 -7.16 -11.67
CA ILE A 93 -10.25 -6.19 -11.65
C ILE A 93 -10.99 -6.27 -12.98
N VAL A 94 -12.31 -6.39 -12.92
CA VAL A 94 -13.20 -6.48 -14.08
C VAL A 94 -14.24 -5.38 -13.98
N ASP A 95 -14.40 -4.58 -15.03
CA ASP A 95 -15.32 -3.42 -15.08
C ASP A 95 -15.20 -2.50 -13.86
N GLY A 96 -13.96 -2.27 -13.41
CA GLY A 96 -13.64 -1.45 -12.26
C GLY A 96 -14.06 -2.03 -10.90
N LYS A 97 -14.36 -3.34 -10.82
CA LYS A 97 -14.82 -4.01 -9.61
C LYS A 97 -13.94 -5.19 -9.22
N SER A 98 -13.92 -5.47 -7.92
CA SER A 98 -13.33 -6.70 -7.37
C SER A 98 -14.19 -7.89 -7.78
N PRO A 99 -13.64 -8.95 -8.39
CA PRO A 99 -14.40 -10.16 -8.70
C PRO A 99 -14.75 -10.96 -7.43
N PHE A 100 -14.14 -10.62 -6.28
CA PHE A 100 -14.34 -11.33 -5.01
C PHE A 100 -15.40 -10.68 -4.13
N SER A 101 -15.49 -9.36 -4.13
CA SER A 101 -16.47 -8.61 -3.31
C SER A 101 -17.56 -7.93 -4.12
N GLY A 102 -17.41 -7.83 -5.44
CA GLY A 102 -18.30 -7.06 -6.32
C GLY A 102 -18.22 -5.54 -6.14
N LYS A 103 -17.45 -5.05 -5.16
CA LYS A 103 -17.34 -3.61 -4.89
C LYS A 103 -16.46 -2.91 -5.93
N PRO A 104 -16.75 -1.64 -6.26
CA PRO A 104 -15.87 -0.81 -7.07
C PRO A 104 -14.48 -0.69 -6.43
N VAL A 105 -13.44 -0.79 -7.25
CA VAL A 105 -12.06 -0.52 -6.85
C VAL A 105 -11.70 0.87 -7.41
N PRO A 106 -11.35 1.85 -6.56
CA PRO A 106 -10.96 3.19 -7.01
C PRO A 106 -9.72 3.14 -7.91
N GLY A 107 -9.77 3.78 -9.08
CA GLY A 107 -8.66 3.82 -10.03
C GLY A 107 -9.12 3.95 -11.48
N ILE A 108 -8.15 3.94 -12.40
CA ILE A 108 -8.36 3.80 -13.84
C ILE A 108 -7.91 2.39 -14.22
N TRP A 109 -8.79 1.62 -14.86
CA TRP A 109 -8.63 0.19 -15.11
C TRP A 109 -8.75 -0.14 -16.60
#